data_AF-A0A0F8D4H0-F1
#
_entry.id   AF-A0A0F8D4H0-F1
#
_cell.length_a   1.000
_cell.length_b   1.000
_cell.length_c   1.000
_cell.angle_alpha   90.00
_cell.angle_beta   90.00
_cell.angle_gamma   90.00
#
_symmetry.space_group_name_H-M   'P 1'
#
loop_
_entity.id
_entity.type
_entity.pdbx_description
1 polymer ?
#
loop_
_entity_poly.entity_id
_entity_poly.type
_entity_poly.pdbx_seq_one_letter_code
_entity_poly.pdbx_strand_id
1 'polypeptide(L)'
;PPRIRSRRRARRPGRLVEQEAVAAVGGLFVAGGAAVAGAVLLRRIRDATGAVTPMLSRYAVVAAATIAWSATAFATWIRTPLGAGVRFGHPAVGPVLLGALVGFVVVGSLYHVVPFIVWLDRYADRVGLERVPAIDDLYDARIASVDLAATLGGALLILAAAVSPAVASLGPDGLLVGGLVHTAGGALVVLGALLFAGNMAGTVIRHGGPEMLRRSGSGSTVDSEASDAADR
;
A
#
# COMPACT_ATOMS: atom_id res chain seq x y z
N PRO A 1 6.99 -43.34 39.87
CA PRO A 1 6.62 -43.55 38.45
C PRO A 1 6.29 -42.22 37.76
N PRO A 2 6.85 -41.93 36.56
CA PRO A 2 7.32 -40.59 36.22
C PRO A 2 6.36 -39.71 35.42
N ARG A 3 6.65 -38.41 35.49
CA ARG A 3 6.05 -37.27 34.78
C ARG A 3 6.29 -37.36 33.27
N ILE A 4 5.25 -37.13 32.46
CA ILE A 4 5.40 -36.83 31.02
C ILE A 4 4.61 -35.54 30.71
N ARG A 5 5.27 -34.39 30.88
CA ARG A 5 4.87 -33.13 30.23
C ARG A 5 5.57 -33.08 28.89
N SER A 6 4.90 -33.54 27.83
CA SER A 6 5.36 -33.40 26.45
C SER A 6 5.14 -31.96 25.96
N ARG A 7 6.06 -31.06 26.32
CA ARG A 7 6.20 -29.78 25.62
C ARG A 7 6.78 -30.06 24.22
N ARG A 8 5.91 -30.27 23.23
CA ARG A 8 6.28 -30.18 21.81
C ARG A 8 6.63 -28.71 21.52
N ARG A 9 7.91 -28.38 21.64
CA ARG A 9 8.50 -27.17 21.05
C ARG A 9 8.56 -27.38 19.53
N ALA A 10 7.52 -26.92 18.84
CA ALA A 10 7.60 -26.76 17.39
C ALA A 10 8.58 -25.61 17.10
N ARG A 11 9.76 -25.98 16.58
CA ARG A 11 10.79 -25.07 16.07
C ARG A 11 10.20 -24.26 14.91
N ARG A 12 10.28 -22.92 14.97
CA ARG A 12 10.09 -22.06 13.80
C ARG A 12 11.48 -21.79 13.19
N PRO A 13 11.77 -22.27 11.98
CA PRO A 13 13.02 -21.98 11.28
C PRO A 13 12.91 -20.58 10.67
N GLY A 14 13.98 -19.78 10.76
CA GLY A 14 14.01 -18.41 10.20
C GLY A 14 14.51 -17.31 11.14
N ARG A 15 15.17 -17.68 12.25
CA ARG A 15 15.79 -16.73 13.20
C ARG A 15 17.11 -17.28 13.77
N LEU A 16 17.96 -17.75 12.86
CA LEU A 16 18.85 -18.89 13.05
C LEU A 16 20.05 -18.76 14.01
N VAL A 17 20.20 -17.67 14.77
CA VAL A 17 21.28 -17.57 15.80
C VAL A 17 20.82 -16.97 17.14
N GLU A 18 19.55 -16.54 17.28
CA GLU A 18 19.08 -15.80 18.49
C GLU A 18 20.02 -14.65 18.93
N GLN A 19 20.80 -14.08 18.01
CA GLN A 19 21.69 -12.96 18.33
C GLN A 19 20.94 -11.64 18.24
N GLU A 20 20.62 -11.13 19.42
CA GLU A 20 19.97 -9.85 19.63
C GLU A 20 20.69 -8.70 18.89
N ALA A 21 22.02 -8.70 18.95
CA ALA A 21 22.86 -7.70 18.30
C ALA A 21 22.67 -7.69 16.77
N VAL A 22 22.64 -8.86 16.12
CA VAL A 22 22.45 -8.94 14.66
C VAL A 22 21.06 -8.47 14.26
N ALA A 23 20.03 -8.85 15.02
CA ALA A 23 18.66 -8.43 14.77
C ALA A 23 18.48 -6.91 14.97
N ALA A 24 19.07 -6.35 16.02
CA ALA A 24 19.06 -4.92 16.28
C ALA A 24 19.78 -4.16 15.16
N VAL A 25 21.03 -4.53 14.85
CA VAL A 25 21.83 -3.87 13.80
C VAL A 25 21.14 -3.95 12.44
N GLY A 26 20.64 -5.12 12.04
CA GLY A 26 19.90 -5.28 10.79
C GLY A 26 18.63 -4.42 10.75
N GLY A 27 17.85 -4.40 11.85
CA GLY A 27 16.67 -3.54 11.97
C GLY A 27 17.02 -2.05 11.88
N LEU A 28 18.12 -1.62 12.52
CA LEU A 28 18.59 -0.24 12.45
C LEU A 28 19.00 0.16 11.04
N PHE A 29 19.67 -0.72 10.29
CA PHE A 29 20.00 -0.48 8.88
C PHE A 29 18.74 -0.38 8.00
N VAL A 30 17.76 -1.26 8.20
CA VAL A 30 16.49 -1.22 7.46
C VAL A 30 15.74 0.09 7.74
N ALA A 31 15.56 0.45 9.01
CA ALA A 31 14.88 1.68 9.39
C ALA A 31 15.65 2.93 8.94
N GLY A 32 16.98 2.92 9.06
CA GLY A 32 17.84 4.02 8.61
C GLY A 32 17.80 4.20 7.09
N GLY A 33 17.91 3.12 6.32
CA GLY A 33 17.83 3.15 4.86
C GLY A 33 16.46 3.64 4.36
N ALA A 34 15.38 3.15 4.98
CA ALA A 34 14.02 3.61 4.69
C ALA A 34 13.84 5.11 5.04
N ALA A 35 14.40 5.58 6.17
CA ALA A 35 14.36 6.99 6.54
C ALA A 35 15.09 7.87 5.52
N VAL A 36 16.27 7.45 5.04
CA VAL A 36 17.02 8.17 4.00
C VAL A 36 16.23 8.21 2.69
N ALA A 37 15.68 7.08 2.25
CA ALA A 37 14.86 7.02 1.03
C ALA A 37 13.63 7.94 1.13
N GLY A 38 12.92 7.92 2.27
CA GLY A 38 11.79 8.79 2.53
C GLY A 38 12.18 10.28 2.54
N ALA A 39 13.32 10.63 3.15
CA ALA A 39 13.83 12.00 3.18
C ALA A 39 14.26 12.51 1.78
N VAL A 40 14.88 11.65 0.98
CA VAL A 40 15.22 11.97 -0.43
C VAL A 40 13.97 12.18 -1.25
N LEU A 41 12.96 11.31 -1.11
CA LEU A 41 11.69 11.47 -1.80
C LEU A 41 10.99 12.77 -1.38
N LEU A 42 10.91 13.06 -0.09
CA LEU A 42 10.32 14.29 0.42
C LEU A 42 11.04 15.55 -0.10
N ARG A 43 12.37 15.51 -0.17
CA ARG A 43 13.16 16.60 -0.77
C ARG A 43 12.80 16.80 -2.23
N ARG A 44 12.80 15.72 -3.03
CA ARG A 44 12.41 15.78 -4.45
C ARG A 44 11.00 16.32 -4.68
N ILE A 45 10.06 15.99 -3.79
CA ILE A 45 8.68 16.52 -3.85
C ILE A 45 8.64 18.01 -3.55
N ARG A 46 9.43 18.49 -2.58
CA ARG A 46 9.51 19.92 -2.24
C ARG A 46 10.17 20.74 -3.33
N ASP A 47 11.16 20.15 -3.99
CA ASP A 47 11.88 20.80 -5.10
C ASP A 47 11.07 20.74 -6.41
N ALA A 48 9.92 20.05 -6.44
CA ALA A 48 9.06 19.99 -7.61
C ALA A 48 8.32 21.33 -7.80
N THR A 49 8.62 22.04 -8.88
CA THR A 49 8.06 23.36 -9.21
C THR A 49 6.77 23.32 -10.03
N GLY A 50 6.14 22.15 -10.16
CA GLY A 50 4.93 21.94 -10.96
C GLY A 50 3.62 22.18 -10.21
N ALA A 51 2.50 22.16 -10.93
CA ALA A 51 1.17 22.19 -10.33
C ALA A 51 0.95 20.97 -9.43
N VAL A 52 0.27 21.17 -8.29
CA VAL A 52 -0.06 20.08 -7.37
C VAL A 52 -1.07 19.15 -8.04
N THR A 53 -0.62 17.97 -8.43
CA THR A 53 -1.47 16.92 -8.97
C THR A 53 -1.86 15.93 -7.87
N PRO A 54 -2.97 15.19 -8.02
CA PRO A 54 -3.32 14.09 -7.11
C PRO A 54 -2.19 13.07 -6.96
N MET A 55 -1.31 12.99 -7.94
CA MET A 55 -0.17 12.08 -7.94
C MET A 55 0.98 12.56 -7.04
N LEU A 56 1.32 13.85 -7.10
CA LEU A 56 2.32 14.44 -6.22
C LEU A 56 1.92 14.25 -4.74
N SER A 57 0.63 14.43 -4.45
CA SER A 57 0.06 14.21 -3.11
C SER A 57 0.21 12.77 -2.63
N ARG A 58 0.02 11.77 -3.51
CA ARG A 58 0.24 10.35 -3.17
C ARG A 58 1.69 10.08 -2.80
N TYR A 59 2.63 10.64 -3.56
CA TYR A 59 4.06 10.51 -3.24
C TYR A 59 4.43 11.20 -1.92
N ALA A 60 3.78 12.32 -1.60
CA ALA A 60 3.98 13.00 -0.32
C ALA A 60 3.51 12.12 0.85
N VAL A 61 2.38 11.44 0.70
CA VAL A 61 1.88 10.47 1.68
C VAL A 61 2.86 9.31 1.85
N VAL A 62 3.38 8.74 0.74
CA VAL A 62 4.39 7.68 0.77
C VAL A 62 5.65 8.12 1.52
N ALA A 63 6.16 9.33 1.23
CA ALA A 63 7.33 9.87 1.91
C ALA A 63 7.08 10.03 3.42
N ALA A 64 5.95 10.62 3.80
CA ALA A 64 5.56 10.82 5.20
C ALA A 64 5.38 9.48 5.94
N ALA A 65 4.66 8.53 5.33
CA ALA A 65 4.44 7.20 5.90
C ALA A 65 5.76 6.44 6.07
N THR A 66 6.67 6.52 5.09
CA THR A 66 8.00 5.89 5.17
C THR A 66 8.81 6.46 6.34
N ILE A 67 8.83 7.78 6.51
CA ILE A 67 9.56 8.45 7.59
C ILE A 67 8.95 8.08 8.95
N ALA A 68 7.61 8.17 9.09
CA ALA A 68 6.91 7.84 10.33
C ALA A 68 7.09 6.36 10.72
N TRP A 69 7.00 5.46 9.73
CA TRP A 69 7.24 4.04 9.94
C TRP A 69 8.68 3.79 10.38
N SER A 70 9.65 4.39 9.68
CA SER A 70 11.07 4.23 10.00
C SER A 70 11.39 4.70 11.41
N ALA A 71 10.87 5.86 11.83
CA ALA A 71 11.09 6.40 13.18
C ALA A 71 10.50 5.48 14.26
N THR A 72 9.26 5.03 14.07
CA THR A 72 8.58 4.16 15.04
C THR A 72 9.16 2.75 15.08
N ALA A 73 9.58 2.20 13.93
CA ALA A 73 10.28 0.91 13.83
C ALA A 73 11.65 0.99 14.51
N PHE A 74 12.45 2.03 14.22
CA PHE A 74 13.75 2.27 14.85
C PHE A 74 13.62 2.31 16.39
N ALA A 75 12.69 3.12 16.90
CA ALA A 75 12.46 3.24 18.34
C ALA A 75 11.99 1.93 19.01
N THR A 76 11.31 1.06 18.25
CA THR A 76 10.81 -0.23 18.76
C THR A 76 11.91 -1.29 18.73
N TRP A 77 12.67 -1.37 17.64
CA TRP A 77 13.70 -2.38 17.44
C TRP A 77 14.95 -2.15 18.29
N ILE A 78 15.26 -0.92 18.68
CA ILE A 78 16.35 -0.67 19.64
C ILE A 78 16.04 -1.24 21.04
N ARG A 79 14.75 -1.33 21.40
CA ARG A 79 14.31 -1.81 22.73
C ARG A 79 13.94 -3.29 22.74
N THR A 80 13.36 -3.78 21.64
CA THR A 80 12.77 -5.12 21.56
C THR A 80 13.04 -5.78 20.21
N PRO A 81 14.31 -5.91 19.79
CA PRO A 81 14.67 -6.40 18.45
C PRO A 81 14.15 -7.82 18.21
N LEU A 82 13.88 -8.58 19.27
CA LEU A 82 13.51 -9.98 19.18
C LEU A 82 11.99 -10.27 19.30
N GLY A 83 11.13 -9.27 19.47
CA GLY A 83 9.68 -9.49 19.68
C GLY A 83 8.94 -9.98 18.43
N ALA A 84 8.08 -10.99 18.57
CA ALA A 84 7.25 -11.46 17.45
C ALA A 84 6.20 -10.42 17.00
N GLY A 85 5.72 -9.59 17.94
CA GLY A 85 4.74 -8.52 17.66
C GLY A 85 5.33 -7.28 17.01
N VAL A 86 6.67 -7.15 16.95
CA VAL A 86 7.34 -5.95 16.42
C VAL A 86 7.93 -6.15 15.03
N ARG A 87 7.63 -7.28 14.36
CA ARG A 87 8.18 -7.63 13.03
C ARG A 87 7.96 -6.55 11.99
N PHE A 88 6.85 -5.83 12.10
CA PHE A 88 6.42 -4.79 11.17
C PHE A 88 6.64 -3.37 11.73
N GLY A 89 7.56 -3.21 12.70
CA GLY A 89 7.79 -1.97 13.43
C GLY A 89 7.00 -1.91 14.73
N HIS A 90 6.53 -0.72 15.12
CA HIS A 90 5.73 -0.56 16.34
C HIS A 90 4.41 -1.33 16.23
N PRO A 91 3.99 -2.13 17.24
CA PRO A 91 2.88 -3.08 17.11
C PRO A 91 1.53 -2.41 16.80
N ALA A 92 1.28 -1.21 17.35
CA ALA A 92 0.02 -0.50 17.14
C ALA A 92 -0.07 0.25 15.81
N VAL A 93 1.05 0.77 15.30
CA VAL A 93 1.03 1.71 14.15
C VAL A 93 1.77 1.18 12.93
N GLY A 94 2.71 0.25 13.12
CA GLY A 94 3.55 -0.34 12.08
C GLY A 94 2.74 -0.95 10.94
N PRO A 95 1.75 -1.82 11.21
CA PRO A 95 0.90 -2.39 10.17
C PRO A 95 0.13 -1.34 9.36
N VAL A 96 -0.38 -0.30 10.02
CA VAL A 96 -1.14 0.78 9.37
C VAL A 96 -0.22 1.63 8.48
N LEU A 97 0.95 2.01 8.99
CA LEU A 97 1.92 2.81 8.24
C LEU A 97 2.53 2.04 7.07
N LEU A 98 2.83 0.74 7.23
CA LEU A 98 3.26 -0.12 6.12
C LEU A 98 2.14 -0.37 5.11
N GLY A 99 0.92 -0.61 5.59
CA GLY A 99 -0.26 -0.76 4.73
C GLY A 99 -0.49 0.49 3.90
N ALA A 100 -0.38 1.68 4.51
CA ALA A 100 -0.44 2.95 3.80
C ALA A 100 0.72 3.06 2.80
N LEU A 101 1.97 2.82 3.22
CA LEU A 101 3.13 2.86 2.33
C LEU A 101 2.94 1.98 1.09
N VAL A 102 2.65 0.70 1.27
CA VAL A 102 2.47 -0.25 0.17
C VAL A 102 1.24 0.10 -0.65
N GLY A 103 0.11 0.37 0.00
CA GLY A 103 -1.15 0.70 -0.68
C GLY A 103 -1.03 1.95 -1.56
N PHE A 104 -0.46 3.04 -1.05
CA PHE A 104 -0.26 4.27 -1.83
C PHE A 104 0.78 4.10 -2.95
N VAL A 105 1.84 3.31 -2.74
CA VAL A 105 2.79 2.98 -3.82
C VAL A 105 2.09 2.18 -4.92
N VAL A 106 1.32 1.15 -4.58
CA VAL A 106 0.61 0.31 -5.56
C VAL A 106 -0.43 1.12 -6.31
N VAL A 107 -1.30 1.84 -5.60
CA VAL A 107 -2.33 2.69 -6.20
C VAL A 107 -1.71 3.78 -7.08
N GLY A 108 -0.68 4.47 -6.58
CA GLY A 108 0.04 5.49 -7.35
C GLY A 108 0.69 4.90 -8.61
N SER A 109 1.27 3.71 -8.52
CA SER A 109 1.86 3.02 -9.68
C SER A 109 0.80 2.65 -10.71
N LEU A 110 -0.36 2.13 -10.26
CA LEU A 110 -1.45 1.76 -11.15
C LEU A 110 -2.05 2.96 -11.89
N TYR A 111 -2.13 4.14 -11.23
CA TYR A 111 -2.53 5.37 -11.90
C TYR A 111 -1.55 5.86 -12.98
N HIS A 112 -0.32 5.34 -13.05
CA HIS A 112 0.58 5.61 -14.17
C HIS A 112 0.56 4.47 -15.18
N VAL A 113 0.75 3.25 -14.70
CA VAL A 113 0.96 2.06 -15.54
C VAL A 113 -0.30 1.74 -16.35
N VAL A 114 -1.49 1.76 -15.73
CA VAL A 114 -2.72 1.41 -16.44
C VAL A 114 -3.04 2.43 -17.53
N PRO A 115 -3.09 3.75 -17.24
CA PRO A 115 -3.26 4.75 -18.30
C PRO A 115 -2.17 4.70 -19.36
N PHE A 116 -0.90 4.48 -18.98
CA PHE A 116 0.20 4.36 -19.94
C PHE A 116 0.02 3.18 -20.90
N ILE A 117 -0.34 1.99 -20.40
CA ILE A 117 -0.55 0.81 -21.26
C ILE A 117 -1.73 1.05 -22.21
N VAL A 118 -2.84 1.59 -21.70
CA VAL A 118 -4.02 1.92 -22.52
C VAL A 118 -3.67 2.97 -23.57
N TRP A 119 -2.88 3.98 -23.19
CA TRP A 119 -2.41 5.00 -24.10
C TRP A 119 -1.52 4.42 -25.20
N LEU A 120 -0.57 3.56 -24.81
CA LEU A 120 0.38 2.93 -25.72
C LEU A 120 -0.35 2.06 -26.76
N ASP A 121 -1.29 1.24 -26.33
CA ASP A 121 -2.04 0.35 -27.23
C ASP A 121 -2.94 1.14 -28.20
N ARG A 122 -3.62 2.20 -27.72
CA ARG A 122 -4.62 2.87 -28.55
C ARG A 122 -4.15 4.12 -29.28
N TYR A 123 -3.19 4.83 -28.74
CA TYR A 123 -2.96 6.20 -29.15
C TYR A 123 -1.54 6.46 -29.66
N ALA A 124 -0.57 5.58 -29.35
CA ALA A 124 0.82 5.77 -29.74
C ALA A 124 1.00 5.90 -31.26
N ASP A 125 0.33 5.08 -32.07
CA ASP A 125 0.45 5.10 -33.53
C ASP A 125 -0.10 6.38 -34.18
N ARG A 126 -0.90 7.16 -33.45
CA ARG A 126 -1.55 8.39 -33.94
C ARG A 126 -0.76 9.66 -33.60
N VAL A 127 0.31 9.52 -32.83
CA VAL A 127 1.14 10.66 -32.42
C VAL A 127 1.81 11.28 -33.65
N GLY A 128 1.60 12.59 -33.83
CA GLY A 128 2.13 13.34 -34.98
C GLY A 128 1.25 13.31 -36.22
N LEU A 129 0.19 12.50 -36.24
CA LEU A 129 -0.83 12.49 -37.29
C LEU A 129 -2.07 13.28 -36.84
N GLU A 130 -2.50 13.07 -35.60
CA GLU A 130 -3.70 13.68 -35.03
C GLU A 130 -3.45 14.19 -33.61
N ARG A 131 -4.41 14.96 -33.08
CA ARG A 131 -4.37 15.39 -31.69
C ARG A 131 -4.78 14.24 -30.76
N VAL A 132 -3.81 13.74 -30.02
CA VAL A 132 -3.96 12.60 -29.10
C VAL A 132 -4.18 13.09 -27.66
N PRO A 133 -5.09 12.47 -26.88
CA PRO A 133 -5.26 12.80 -25.45
C PRO A 133 -3.97 12.59 -24.66
N ALA A 134 -3.74 13.40 -23.63
CA ALA A 134 -2.65 13.15 -22.70
C ALA A 134 -2.97 11.94 -21.81
N ILE A 135 -1.95 11.33 -21.21
CA ILE A 135 -2.12 10.18 -20.31
C ILE A 135 -3.01 10.54 -19.12
N ASP A 136 -2.86 11.75 -18.58
CA ASP A 136 -3.63 12.23 -17.43
C ASP A 136 -5.11 12.48 -17.77
N ASP A 137 -5.48 12.57 -19.06
CA ASP A 137 -6.87 12.74 -19.50
C ASP A 137 -7.66 11.42 -19.50
N LEU A 138 -6.97 10.27 -19.37
CA LEU A 138 -7.56 8.94 -19.45
C LEU A 138 -8.30 8.52 -18.17
N TYR A 139 -8.06 9.21 -17.05
CA TYR A 139 -8.73 8.95 -15.77
C TYR A 139 -9.39 10.22 -15.23
N ASP A 140 -10.38 10.04 -14.36
CA ASP A 140 -11.06 11.19 -13.75
C ASP A 140 -10.24 11.73 -12.56
N ALA A 141 -9.69 12.94 -12.71
CA ALA A 141 -8.86 13.59 -11.69
C ALA A 141 -9.64 13.97 -10.41
N ARG A 142 -10.97 14.17 -10.48
CA ARG A 142 -11.81 14.45 -9.31
C ARG A 142 -12.00 13.17 -8.52
N ILE A 143 -12.34 12.06 -9.19
CA ILE A 143 -12.41 10.75 -8.52
C ILE A 143 -11.05 10.42 -7.91
N ALA A 144 -9.95 10.66 -8.65
CA ALA A 144 -8.58 10.50 -8.19
C ALA A 144 -8.19 11.36 -6.96
N SER A 145 -8.97 12.41 -6.66
CA SER A 145 -8.77 13.26 -5.48
C SER A 145 -9.64 12.78 -4.32
N VAL A 146 -10.87 12.33 -4.61
CA VAL A 146 -11.80 11.82 -3.60
C VAL A 146 -11.34 10.47 -3.06
N ASP A 147 -10.85 9.54 -3.89
CA ASP A 147 -10.29 8.29 -3.39
C ASP A 147 -9.08 8.54 -2.48
N LEU A 148 -8.18 9.46 -2.88
CA LEU A 148 -7.03 9.85 -2.08
C LEU A 148 -7.47 10.39 -0.72
N ALA A 149 -8.43 11.32 -0.70
CA ALA A 149 -8.95 11.89 0.53
C ALA A 149 -9.61 10.83 1.43
N ALA A 150 -10.39 9.91 0.84
CA ALA A 150 -11.05 8.83 1.57
C ALA A 150 -10.02 7.84 2.16
N THR A 151 -9.06 7.36 1.36
CA THR A 151 -8.04 6.41 1.81
C THR A 151 -7.09 7.05 2.83
N LEU A 152 -6.65 8.30 2.60
CA LEU A 152 -5.78 9.00 3.54
C LEU A 152 -6.51 9.33 4.84
N GLY A 153 -7.73 9.88 4.76
CA GLY A 153 -8.55 10.19 5.93
C GLY A 153 -8.85 8.94 6.75
N GLY A 154 -9.21 7.84 6.09
CA GLY A 154 -9.45 6.55 6.74
C GLY A 154 -8.21 5.99 7.44
N ALA A 155 -7.05 6.03 6.77
CA ALA A 155 -5.78 5.61 7.37
C ALA A 155 -5.38 6.47 8.58
N LEU A 156 -5.60 7.80 8.51
CA LEU A 156 -5.34 8.71 9.62
C LEU A 156 -6.28 8.46 10.81
N LEU A 157 -7.55 8.13 10.59
CA LEU A 157 -8.48 7.77 11.67
C LEU A 157 -8.07 6.48 12.36
N ILE A 158 -7.69 5.46 11.59
CA ILE A 158 -7.17 4.20 12.14
C ILE A 158 -5.91 4.47 12.95
N LEU A 159 -4.99 5.29 12.44
CA LEU A 159 -3.77 5.67 13.13
C LEU A 159 -4.06 6.45 14.42
N ALA A 160 -5.00 7.38 14.39
CA ALA A 160 -5.40 8.18 15.55
C ALA A 160 -5.99 7.32 16.67
N ALA A 161 -6.87 6.36 16.32
CA ALA A 161 -7.40 5.38 17.27
C ALA A 161 -6.29 4.47 17.83
N ALA A 162 -5.27 4.14 17.03
CA ALA A 162 -4.16 3.29 17.48
C ALA A 162 -3.21 3.99 18.46
N VAL A 163 -3.05 5.32 18.37
CA VAL A 163 -2.12 6.09 19.23
C VAL A 163 -2.78 6.72 20.45
N SER A 164 -4.09 6.92 20.44
CA SER A 164 -4.82 7.61 21.51
C SER A 164 -6.00 6.78 22.03
N PRO A 165 -5.93 6.29 23.28
CA PRO A 165 -7.07 5.61 23.91
C PRO A 165 -8.33 6.48 23.96
N ALA A 166 -8.17 7.80 24.15
CA ALA A 166 -9.28 8.74 24.16
C ALA A 166 -9.99 8.83 22.80
N VAL A 167 -9.25 8.71 21.69
CA VAL A 167 -9.83 8.66 20.34
C VAL A 167 -10.46 7.29 20.09
N ALA A 168 -9.81 6.20 20.56
CA ALA A 168 -10.34 4.85 20.43
C ALA A 168 -11.68 4.67 21.15
N SER A 169 -11.88 5.37 22.27
CA SER A 169 -13.12 5.35 23.06
C SER A 169 -14.22 6.29 22.54
N LEU A 170 -14.00 7.01 21.42
CA LEU A 170 -15.06 7.83 20.84
C LEU A 170 -16.11 6.93 20.16
N GLY A 171 -17.35 7.04 20.66
CA GLY A 171 -18.51 6.31 20.14
C GLY A 171 -19.11 5.36 21.17
N PRO A 172 -20.27 4.75 20.86
CA PRO A 172 -20.90 3.80 21.76
C PRO A 172 -20.05 2.53 21.92
N ASP A 173 -19.79 2.15 23.17
CA ASP A 173 -19.02 0.97 23.52
C ASP A 173 -19.68 -0.33 23.01
N GLY A 174 -18.86 -1.29 22.58
CA GLY A 174 -19.28 -2.67 22.31
C GLY A 174 -20.03 -2.93 20.99
N LEU A 175 -20.29 -1.90 20.18
CA LEU A 175 -21.06 -2.05 18.94
C LEU A 175 -20.23 -2.58 17.75
N LEU A 176 -18.93 -2.25 17.70
CA LEU A 176 -18.05 -2.56 16.57
C LEU A 176 -16.66 -2.99 17.04
N VAL A 177 -16.06 -3.95 16.35
CA VAL A 177 -14.69 -4.43 16.62
C VAL A 177 -13.70 -3.28 16.45
N GLY A 178 -12.97 -2.93 17.51
CA GLY A 178 -11.98 -1.84 17.50
C GLY A 178 -12.55 -0.43 17.69
N GLY A 179 -13.86 -0.28 17.93
CA GLY A 179 -14.52 1.01 18.16
C GLY A 179 -15.01 1.69 16.87
N LEU A 180 -15.89 2.69 17.05
CA LEU A 180 -16.53 3.40 15.95
C LEU A 180 -15.52 4.09 15.03
N VAL A 181 -14.52 4.78 15.62
CA VAL A 181 -13.49 5.50 14.85
C VAL A 181 -12.66 4.56 13.97
N HIS A 182 -12.25 3.41 14.51
CA HIS A 182 -11.48 2.42 13.75
C HIS A 182 -12.30 1.87 12.58
N THR A 183 -13.58 1.55 12.83
CA THR A 183 -14.47 1.02 11.79
C THR A 183 -14.80 2.06 10.72
N ALA A 184 -15.06 3.30 11.12
CA ALA A 184 -15.27 4.42 10.18
C ALA A 184 -14.02 4.66 9.34
N GLY A 185 -12.83 4.60 9.94
CA GLY A 185 -11.56 4.68 9.22
C GLY A 185 -11.40 3.55 8.21
N GLY A 186 -11.70 2.31 8.60
CA GLY A 186 -11.69 1.15 7.70
C GLY A 186 -12.68 1.29 6.54
N ALA A 187 -13.91 1.73 6.82
CA ALA A 187 -14.93 1.96 5.81
C ALA A 187 -14.50 3.03 4.78
N LEU A 188 -13.87 4.11 5.24
CA LEU A 188 -13.31 5.14 4.35
C LEU A 188 -12.17 4.62 3.48
N VAL A 189 -11.28 3.77 4.03
CA VAL A 189 -10.23 3.10 3.23
C VAL A 189 -10.85 2.23 2.14
N VAL A 190 -11.87 1.43 2.48
CA VAL A 190 -12.57 0.57 1.51
C VAL A 190 -13.27 1.41 0.44
N LEU A 191 -13.98 2.48 0.84
CA LEU A 191 -14.62 3.39 -0.10
C LEU A 191 -13.61 4.01 -1.08
N GLY A 192 -12.47 4.50 -0.58
CA GLY A 192 -11.41 5.01 -1.43
C GLY A 192 -10.88 3.94 -2.40
N ALA A 193 -10.63 2.73 -1.93
CA ALA A 193 -10.20 1.63 -2.79
C ALA A 193 -11.22 1.29 -3.89
N LEU A 194 -12.52 1.34 -3.59
CA LEU A 194 -13.58 1.12 -4.58
C LEU A 194 -13.65 2.25 -5.61
N LEU A 195 -13.51 3.50 -5.18
CA LEU A 195 -13.46 4.65 -6.08
C LEU A 195 -12.26 4.58 -7.03
N PHE A 196 -11.10 4.21 -6.49
CA PHE A 196 -9.89 3.93 -7.27
C PHE A 196 -10.13 2.84 -8.32
N ALA A 197 -10.64 1.68 -7.90
CA ALA A 197 -10.92 0.56 -8.79
C ALA A 197 -11.92 0.93 -9.89
N GLY A 198 -12.98 1.66 -9.53
CA GLY A 198 -13.96 2.18 -10.49
C GLY A 198 -13.37 3.16 -11.50
N ASN A 199 -12.47 4.05 -11.07
CA ASN A 199 -11.78 4.98 -11.95
C ASN A 199 -10.89 4.24 -12.96
N MET A 200 -10.09 3.26 -12.49
CA MET A 200 -9.22 2.45 -13.36
C MET A 200 -10.00 1.54 -14.31
N ALA A 201 -11.05 0.89 -13.83
CA ALA A 201 -11.94 0.12 -14.70
C ALA A 201 -12.58 1.02 -15.76
N GLY A 202 -13.00 2.23 -15.38
CA GLY A 202 -13.51 3.25 -16.29
C GLY A 202 -12.49 3.62 -17.37
N THR A 203 -11.22 3.86 -17.01
CA THR A 203 -10.13 4.11 -17.95
C THR A 203 -9.98 2.98 -18.96
N VAL A 204 -9.90 1.73 -18.50
CA VAL A 204 -9.74 0.56 -19.37
C VAL A 204 -10.95 0.38 -20.29
N ILE A 205 -12.17 0.48 -19.77
CA ILE A 205 -13.40 0.26 -20.55
C ILE A 205 -13.62 1.35 -21.60
N ARG A 206 -13.40 2.62 -21.24
CA ARG A 206 -13.63 3.76 -22.15
C ARG A 206 -12.54 3.91 -23.21
N HIS A 207 -11.30 3.52 -22.89
CA HIS A 207 -10.15 3.85 -23.74
C HIS A 207 -9.36 2.64 -24.26
N GLY A 208 -9.45 1.45 -23.64
CA GLY A 208 -8.75 0.24 -24.07
C GLY A 208 -9.33 -0.45 -25.31
N GLY A 209 -10.61 -0.22 -25.61
CA GLY A 209 -11.29 -0.85 -26.75
C GLY A 209 -11.53 -2.37 -26.62
N PRO A 210 -12.26 -2.99 -27.56
CA PRO A 210 -12.70 -4.39 -27.45
C PRO A 210 -11.57 -5.42 -27.58
N GLU A 211 -10.54 -5.11 -28.38
CA GLU A 211 -9.45 -6.03 -28.69
C GLU A 211 -8.52 -6.27 -27.49
N MET A 212 -8.27 -5.23 -26.68
CA MET A 212 -7.46 -5.34 -25.46
C MET A 212 -8.18 -6.23 -24.41
N LEU A 213 -9.51 -6.13 -24.32
CA LEU A 213 -10.34 -7.00 -23.45
C LEU A 213 -10.39 -8.45 -23.96
N ARG A 214 -10.51 -8.66 -25.28
CA ARG A 214 -10.45 -10.00 -25.89
C ARG A 214 -9.11 -10.69 -25.66
N ARG A 215 -8.00 -9.97 -25.85
CA ARG A 215 -6.65 -10.52 -25.64
C ARG A 215 -6.41 -10.91 -24.17
N SER A 216 -6.93 -10.12 -23.23
CA SER A 216 -6.87 -10.47 -21.81
C SER A 216 -7.74 -11.69 -21.46
N GLY A 217 -8.86 -11.91 -22.16
CA GLY A 217 -9.73 -13.07 -21.99
C GLY A 217 -9.24 -14.35 -22.67
N SER A 218 -8.52 -14.24 -23.79
CA SER A 218 -7.95 -15.41 -24.49
C SER A 218 -6.60 -15.86 -23.90
N GLY A 219 -5.84 -14.94 -23.29
CA GLY A 219 -4.57 -15.28 -22.63
C GLY A 219 -4.76 -16.15 -21.39
N SER A 220 -5.80 -15.90 -20.59
CA SER A 220 -6.09 -16.69 -19.38
C SER A 220 -6.54 -18.12 -19.67
N THR A 221 -7.17 -18.37 -20.83
CA THR A 221 -7.60 -19.72 -21.25
C THR A 221 -6.45 -20.55 -21.82
N VAL A 222 -5.56 -19.94 -22.60
CA VAL A 222 -4.43 -20.65 -23.24
C VAL A 222 -3.38 -21.09 -22.20
N ASP A 223 -3.08 -20.24 -21.22
CA ASP A 223 -2.13 -20.60 -20.15
C ASP A 223 -2.69 -21.67 -19.19
N SER A 224 -4.02 -21.69 -19.00
CA SER A 224 -4.69 -22.72 -18.18
C SER A 224 -4.68 -24.09 -18.88
N GLU A 225 -4.93 -24.15 -20.19
CA GLU A 225 -4.86 -25.41 -20.96
C GLU A 225 -3.42 -25.95 -21.09
N ALA A 226 -2.43 -25.06 -21.24
CA ALA A 226 -1.02 -25.47 -21.32
C ALA A 226 -0.49 -26.01 -19.97
N SER A 227 -0.91 -25.44 -18.84
CA SER A 227 -0.57 -25.95 -17.51
C SER A 227 -1.21 -27.31 -17.23
N ASP A 228 -2.45 -27.51 -17.66
CA ASP A 228 -3.21 -28.75 -17.42
C ASP A 228 -2.78 -29.90 -18.35
N ALA A 229 -2.15 -29.57 -19.49
CA ALA A 229 -1.55 -30.51 -20.43
C ALA A 229 -0.11 -30.92 -20.05
N ALA A 230 0.61 -30.11 -19.26
CA ALA A 230 1.95 -30.43 -18.79
C ALA A 230 1.98 -31.31 -17.54
N ASP A 231 0.85 -31.45 -16.84
CA ASP A 231 0.69 -32.23 -15.60
C ASP A 231 0.00 -33.60 -15.82
N ARG A 232 -0.14 -34.04 -17.08
CA ARG A 232 -0.61 -35.38 -17.50
C ARG A 232 0.47 -36.13 -18.25
#